data_AF-A0A1S1UAG8-F1
#
_entry.id   AF-A0A1S1UAG8-F1
#
_cell.length_a   1.000
_cell.length_b   1.000
_cell.length_c   1.000
_cell.angle_alpha   90.00
_cell.angle_beta   90.00
_cell.angle_gamma   90.00
#
_symmetry.space_group_name_H-M   'P 1'
#
loop_
_entity.id
_entity.type
_entity.pdbx_description
1 polymer ?
#
loop_
_entity_poly.entity_id
_entity_poly.type
_entity_poly.pdbx_seq_one_letter_code
_entity_poly.pdbx_strand_id
1 'polypeptide(L)'
;MHPLAFLGCRELNYGQRSALPLHPFRLSVPEAALAGLLDEPFNSFIQTCRADDLQYEESDLPELKEAGYPDITAMLAGHRPLLADMLLDFMIGDLLAAIGRASGYQPPRARHWGDMEAADGRAYFTINEVRTVTFADGQALFEGQGYYGEYVIWLTHGYVRK
;
A
#
# COMPACT_ATOMS: atom_id res chain seq x y z
N MET A 1 -13.72 -15.98 -11.16
CA MET A 1 -12.57 -15.33 -10.48
C MET A 1 -13.10 -14.55 -9.30
N HIS A 2 -12.40 -14.58 -8.17
CA HIS A 2 -12.79 -13.81 -6.99
C HIS A 2 -12.56 -12.30 -7.27
N PRO A 3 -13.48 -11.38 -6.91
CA PRO A 3 -13.30 -9.95 -7.18
C PRO A 3 -11.99 -9.36 -6.63
N LEU A 4 -11.49 -9.92 -5.53
CA LEU A 4 -10.21 -9.53 -4.93
C LEU A 4 -8.99 -9.88 -5.80
N ALA A 5 -9.15 -10.78 -6.78
CA ALA A 5 -8.12 -11.07 -7.78
C ALA A 5 -7.89 -9.92 -8.77
N PHE A 6 -8.57 -8.78 -8.61
CA PHE A 6 -8.33 -7.59 -9.41
C PHE A 6 -8.13 -6.37 -8.51
N LEU A 7 -7.60 -6.57 -7.30
CA LEU A 7 -7.19 -5.48 -6.42
C LEU A 7 -5.92 -4.83 -6.93
N GLY A 8 -5.91 -3.50 -6.89
CA GLY A 8 -4.72 -2.71 -7.17
C GLY A 8 -4.57 -1.54 -6.20
N CYS A 9 -3.33 -1.14 -6.00
CA CYS A 9 -3.00 0.19 -5.49
C CYS A 9 -2.62 1.08 -6.67
N ARG A 10 -2.98 2.36 -6.62
CA ARG A 10 -2.31 3.39 -7.40
C ARG A 10 -2.30 4.69 -6.62
N GLU A 11 -1.11 5.13 -6.24
CA GLU A 11 -0.93 6.48 -5.74
C GLU A 11 -0.94 7.50 -6.88
N LEU A 12 -1.60 8.65 -6.68
CA LEU A 12 -1.54 9.75 -7.64
C LEU A 12 -0.22 10.50 -7.44
N ASN A 13 0.63 10.53 -8.47
CA ASN A 13 1.82 11.36 -8.43
C ASN A 13 1.45 12.84 -8.48
N TYR A 14 2.40 13.72 -8.12
CA TYR A 14 2.19 15.17 -8.11
C TYR A 14 1.55 15.69 -9.41
N GLY A 15 0.43 16.40 -9.27
CA GLY A 15 -0.32 16.98 -10.40
C GLY A 15 -1.24 16.00 -11.14
N GLN A 16 -1.23 14.71 -10.78
CA GLN A 16 -2.19 13.73 -11.32
C GLN A 16 -3.53 13.87 -10.61
N ARG A 17 -4.60 13.74 -11.39
CA ARG A 17 -5.96 13.67 -10.90
C ARG A 17 -6.65 12.55 -11.64
N SER A 18 -7.50 11.85 -10.93
CA SER A 18 -8.35 10.87 -11.58
C SER A 18 -9.55 11.54 -12.22
N ALA A 19 -9.93 11.04 -13.40
CA ALA A 19 -11.14 11.45 -14.11
C ALA A 19 -12.40 10.73 -13.58
N LEU A 20 -12.24 9.69 -12.76
CA LEU A 20 -13.33 8.94 -12.16
C LEU A 20 -13.74 9.54 -10.81
N PRO A 21 -15.02 9.40 -10.38
CA PRO A 21 -15.48 9.84 -9.07
C PRO A 21 -14.95 8.93 -7.94
N LEU A 22 -14.25 9.52 -6.98
CA LEU A 22 -13.72 8.78 -5.83
C LEU A 22 -14.83 8.40 -4.86
N HIS A 23 -14.79 7.17 -4.37
CA HIS A 23 -15.69 6.66 -3.34
C HIS A 23 -14.92 6.36 -2.06
N PRO A 24 -15.50 6.69 -0.88
CA PRO A 24 -14.97 6.22 0.39
C PRO A 24 -14.89 4.69 0.41
N PHE A 25 -13.84 4.15 1.00
CA PHE A 25 -13.72 2.71 1.23
C PHE A 25 -13.21 2.43 2.64
N ARG A 26 -13.44 1.19 3.08
CA ARG A 26 -12.82 0.59 4.25
C ARG A 26 -12.39 -0.83 3.90
N LEU A 27 -11.08 -1.09 3.99
CA LEU A 27 -10.51 -2.43 3.90
C LEU A 27 -10.18 -2.90 5.32
N SER A 28 -10.66 -4.09 5.69
CA SER A 28 -10.37 -4.70 6.98
C SER A 28 -9.54 -5.96 6.74
N VAL A 29 -8.34 -6.01 7.32
CA VAL A 29 -7.41 -7.14 7.20
C VAL A 29 -7.20 -7.72 8.59
N PRO A 30 -7.46 -9.02 8.80
CA PRO A 30 -7.16 -9.66 10.08
C PRO A 30 -5.67 -9.52 10.43
N GLU A 31 -5.34 -9.12 11.66
CA GLU A 31 -3.94 -8.96 12.11
C GLU A 31 -3.15 -10.28 11.92
N ALA A 32 -3.79 -11.42 12.16
CA ALA A 32 -3.20 -12.74 11.96
C ALA A 32 -2.86 -13.05 10.48
N ALA A 33 -3.57 -12.44 9.53
CA ALA A 33 -3.28 -12.57 8.11
C ALA A 33 -2.26 -11.51 7.65
N LEU A 34 -2.28 -10.31 8.25
CA LEU A 34 -1.43 -9.20 7.88
C LEU A 34 0.06 -9.55 7.95
N ALA A 35 0.48 -10.20 9.04
CA ALA A 35 1.87 -10.64 9.21
C ALA A 35 2.30 -11.57 8.06
N GLY A 36 1.50 -12.58 7.73
CA GLY A 36 1.81 -13.50 6.63
C GLY A 36 1.75 -12.87 5.24
N LEU A 37 0.91 -11.85 5.04
CA LEU A 37 0.81 -11.12 3.77
C LEU A 37 2.02 -10.23 3.50
N LEU A 38 2.61 -9.68 4.56
CA LEU A 38 3.66 -8.67 4.47
C LEU A 38 5.04 -9.12 4.97
N ASP A 39 5.21 -10.33 5.48
CA ASP A 39 6.47 -10.79 6.09
C ASP A 39 7.71 -10.49 5.21
N GLU A 40 7.69 -10.97 3.96
CA GLU A 40 8.79 -10.72 3.02
C GLU A 40 9.00 -9.23 2.66
N PRO A 41 8.00 -8.48 2.13
CA PRO A 41 8.20 -7.08 1.78
C PRO A 41 8.55 -6.20 2.99
N PHE A 42 7.97 -6.48 4.16
CA PHE A 42 8.27 -5.77 5.40
C PHE A 42 9.73 -6.00 5.82
N ASN A 43 10.17 -7.26 5.85
CA ASN A 43 11.55 -7.58 6.20
C ASN A 43 12.54 -6.96 5.21
N SER A 44 12.22 -6.99 3.91
CA SER A 44 13.05 -6.34 2.88
C SER A 44 13.16 -4.83 3.13
N PHE A 45 12.04 -4.15 3.40
CA PHE A 45 12.02 -2.73 3.72
C PHE A 45 12.87 -2.41 4.94
N ILE A 46 12.72 -3.18 6.02
CA ILE A 46 13.52 -3.01 7.24
C ILE A 46 15.02 -3.12 6.94
N GLN A 47 15.44 -4.07 6.10
CA GLN A 47 16.86 -4.19 5.73
C GLN A 47 17.34 -2.98 4.91
N THR A 48 16.52 -2.46 4.00
CA THR A 48 16.82 -1.23 3.27
C THR A 48 17.00 -0.06 4.23
N CYS A 49 16.05 0.17 5.14
CA CYS A 49 16.17 1.24 6.14
C CYS A 49 17.42 1.09 7.01
N ARG A 50 17.74 -0.13 7.46
CA ARG A 50 18.97 -0.39 8.24
C ARG A 50 20.23 -0.07 7.45
N ALA A 51 20.27 -0.43 6.18
CA ALA A 51 21.42 -0.17 5.32
C ALA A 51 21.60 1.33 5.07
N ASP A 52 20.50 2.03 4.78
CA ASP A 52 20.50 3.48 4.56
C ASP A 52 20.94 4.22 5.83
N ASP A 53 20.41 3.84 6.99
CA ASP A 53 20.79 4.40 8.30
C ASP A 53 22.26 4.17 8.69
N LEU A 54 22.92 3.14 8.15
CA LEU A 54 24.35 2.89 8.34
C LEU A 54 25.19 3.73 7.38
N GLN A 55 24.64 4.05 6.21
CA GLN A 55 25.31 4.80 5.16
C GLN A 55 25.18 6.31 5.36
N TYR A 56 24.06 6.77 5.92
CA TYR A 56 23.70 8.16 6.08
C TYR A 56 23.61 8.55 7.57
N GLU A 57 23.96 9.80 7.90
CA GLU A 57 23.92 10.29 9.30
C GLU A 57 22.48 10.53 9.79
N GLU A 58 21.53 10.73 8.88
CA GLU A 58 20.11 10.97 9.15
C GLU A 58 19.27 9.75 8.79
N SER A 59 18.27 9.44 9.63
CA SER A 59 17.31 8.37 9.40
C SER A 59 15.98 8.96 8.98
N ASP A 60 15.41 8.46 7.88
CA ASP A 60 14.08 8.86 7.42
C ASP A 60 12.95 8.35 8.35
N LEU A 61 13.24 7.32 9.16
CA LEU A 61 12.31 6.71 10.12
C LEU A 61 13.01 6.54 11.49
N PRO A 62 13.28 7.64 12.22
CA PRO A 62 14.01 7.59 13.48
C PRO A 62 13.28 6.75 14.54
N GLU A 63 11.95 6.77 14.59
CA GLU A 63 11.15 5.96 15.52
C GLU A 63 11.31 4.45 15.26
N LEU A 64 11.50 4.05 14.00
CA LEU A 64 11.77 2.67 13.62
C LEU A 64 13.17 2.22 14.07
N LYS A 65 14.16 3.11 13.92
CA LYS A 65 15.52 2.89 14.42
C LYS A 65 15.53 2.76 15.94
N GLU A 66 14.86 3.67 16.65
CA GLU A 66 14.73 3.65 18.11
C GLU A 66 14.03 2.39 18.64
N ALA A 67 13.04 1.89 17.90
CA ALA A 67 12.38 0.62 18.19
C ALA A 67 13.28 -0.61 17.95
N GLY A 68 14.46 -0.44 17.35
CA GLY A 68 15.39 -1.53 17.07
C GLY A 68 15.03 -2.35 15.83
N TYR A 69 14.27 -1.76 14.90
CA TYR A 69 13.82 -2.40 13.66
C TYR A 69 13.13 -3.77 13.90
N PRO A 70 12.03 -3.79 14.68
CA PRO A 70 11.24 -4.99 14.92
C PRO A 70 10.64 -5.54 13.61
N ASP A 71 10.45 -6.85 13.55
CA ASP A 71 9.66 -7.49 12.49
C ASP A 71 8.16 -7.16 12.64
N ILE A 72 7.36 -7.53 11.64
CA ILE A 72 5.92 -7.21 11.63
C ILE A 72 5.16 -7.84 12.82
N THR A 73 5.61 -8.98 13.34
CA THR A 73 4.97 -9.64 14.49
C THR A 73 5.24 -8.86 15.77
N ALA A 74 6.49 -8.45 15.98
CA ALA A 74 6.86 -7.59 17.10
C ALA A 74 6.19 -6.21 16.99
N MET A 75 6.05 -5.66 15.78
CA MET A 75 5.33 -4.42 15.52
C MET A 75 3.85 -4.49 15.91
N LEU A 76 3.16 -5.58 15.55
CA LEU A 76 1.77 -5.82 15.93
C LEU A 76 1.58 -5.93 17.45
N ALA A 77 2.58 -6.46 18.16
CA ALA A 77 2.53 -6.67 19.59
C ALA A 77 2.85 -5.40 20.41
N GLY A 78 3.80 -4.57 19.96
CA GLY A 78 4.36 -3.49 20.76
C GLY A 78 4.36 -2.10 20.15
N HIS A 79 4.16 -1.96 18.83
CA HIS A 79 4.44 -0.72 18.10
C HIS A 79 3.34 -0.38 17.07
N ARG A 80 2.07 -0.65 17.40
CA ARG A 80 0.93 -0.45 16.48
C ARG A 80 0.81 0.95 15.88
N PRO A 81 1.03 2.07 16.61
CA PRO A 81 0.99 3.39 16.01
C PRO A 81 2.03 3.57 14.90
N LEU A 82 3.29 3.21 15.17
CA LEU A 82 4.36 3.25 14.18
C LEU A 82 4.08 2.32 13.00
N LEU A 83 3.55 1.12 13.27
CA LEU A 83 3.14 0.21 12.19
C LEU A 83 2.03 0.81 11.32
N ALA A 84 1.08 1.54 11.91
CA ALA A 84 0.01 2.18 11.15
C ALA A 84 0.56 3.23 10.17
N ASP A 85 1.48 4.07 10.64
CA ASP A 85 2.14 5.08 9.82
C ASP A 85 2.97 4.41 8.71
N MET A 86 3.71 3.36 9.04
CA MET A 86 4.48 2.61 8.04
C MET A 86 3.60 1.94 6.99
N LEU A 87 2.45 1.39 7.41
CA LEU A 87 1.49 0.78 6.51
C LEU A 87 0.84 1.80 5.57
N LEU A 88 0.58 3.00 6.08
CA LEU A 88 0.01 4.12 5.34
C LEU A 88 0.98 4.62 4.27
N ASP A 89 2.21 4.94 4.67
CA ASP A 89 3.14 5.70 3.84
C ASP A 89 3.99 4.82 2.92
N PHE A 90 4.23 3.55 3.28
CA PHE A 90 5.19 2.71 2.56
C PHE A 90 4.65 1.37 2.08
N MET A 91 3.74 0.73 2.83
CA MET A 91 3.40 -0.69 2.59
C MET A 91 2.06 -0.94 1.88
N ILE A 92 1.22 0.08 1.68
CA ILE A 92 -0.12 -0.15 1.11
C ILE A 92 -0.07 -0.81 -0.27
N GLY A 93 0.90 -0.43 -1.10
CA GLY A 93 1.14 -1.04 -2.41
C GLY A 93 1.42 -2.54 -2.30
N ASP A 94 2.36 -2.92 -1.44
CA ASP A 94 2.75 -4.29 -1.19
C ASP A 94 1.61 -5.13 -0.59
N LEU A 95 0.86 -4.55 0.34
CA LEU A 95 -0.30 -5.21 0.95
C LEU A 95 -1.35 -5.57 -0.10
N LEU A 96 -1.73 -4.62 -0.96
CA LEU A 96 -2.75 -4.86 -1.98
C LEU A 96 -2.26 -5.86 -3.04
N ALA A 97 -0.98 -5.81 -3.39
CA ALA A 97 -0.37 -6.81 -4.25
C ALA A 97 -0.41 -8.21 -3.61
N ALA A 98 -0.10 -8.32 -2.31
CA ALA A 98 -0.16 -9.58 -1.57
C ALA A 98 -1.58 -10.14 -1.48
N ILE A 99 -2.58 -9.31 -1.18
CA ILE A 99 -3.99 -9.72 -1.16
C ILE A 99 -4.44 -10.18 -2.55
N GLY A 100 -4.05 -9.47 -3.61
CA GLY A 100 -4.32 -9.86 -4.99
C GLY A 100 -3.75 -11.25 -5.31
N ARG A 101 -2.47 -11.48 -4.98
CA ARG A 101 -1.81 -12.79 -5.15
C ARG A 101 -2.53 -13.90 -4.38
N ALA A 102 -2.85 -13.66 -3.12
CA ALA A 102 -3.57 -14.62 -2.26
C ALA A 102 -4.97 -14.95 -2.81
N SER A 103 -5.58 -14.02 -3.57
CA SER A 103 -6.89 -14.19 -4.21
C SER A 103 -6.84 -14.88 -5.57
N GLY A 104 -5.65 -15.28 -6.03
CA GLY A 104 -5.43 -15.95 -7.31
C GLY A 104 -5.12 -15.03 -8.49
N TYR A 105 -4.80 -13.75 -8.24
CA TYR A 105 -4.30 -12.85 -9.28
C TYR A 105 -2.82 -13.08 -9.53
N GLN A 106 -2.45 -13.23 -10.79
CA GLN A 106 -1.07 -13.04 -11.23
C GLN A 106 -1.10 -11.95 -12.29
N PRO A 107 -0.57 -10.74 -12.01
CA PRO A 107 -0.46 -9.74 -13.04
C PRO A 107 0.47 -10.28 -14.14
N PRO A 108 0.11 -10.13 -15.43
CA PRO A 108 0.93 -10.64 -16.52
C PRO A 108 2.32 -9.98 -16.60
N ARG A 109 2.50 -8.82 -15.94
CA ARG A 109 3.77 -8.11 -15.75
C ARG A 109 3.80 -7.44 -14.38
N ALA A 110 5.00 -7.24 -13.82
CA ALA A 110 5.18 -6.41 -12.64
C ALA A 110 4.67 -4.99 -12.92
N ARG A 111 3.88 -4.43 -11.99
CA ARG A 111 3.38 -3.05 -12.08
C ARG A 111 4.39 -2.15 -11.36
N HIS A 112 5.00 -1.23 -12.09
CA HIS A 112 5.92 -0.25 -11.49
C HIS A 112 5.18 1.03 -11.12
N TRP A 113 5.59 1.66 -10.03
CA TRP A 113 5.07 2.95 -9.61
C TRP A 113 5.27 3.99 -10.72
N GLY A 114 4.24 4.77 -11.02
CA GLY A 114 4.28 5.78 -12.08
C GLY A 114 4.18 5.25 -13.52
N ASP A 115 4.13 3.93 -13.73
CA ASP A 115 4.00 3.36 -15.08
C ASP A 115 2.56 3.52 -15.61
N MET A 116 2.39 4.50 -16.50
CA MET A 116 1.11 4.76 -17.17
C MET A 116 0.81 3.78 -18.30
N GLU A 117 1.84 3.21 -18.94
CA GLU A 117 1.66 2.30 -20.07
C GLU A 117 1.36 0.86 -19.60
N ALA A 118 1.84 0.48 -18.40
CA ALA A 118 1.41 -0.74 -17.72
C ALA A 118 0.07 -0.62 -16.99
N ALA A 119 -0.66 0.50 -17.13
CA ALA A 119 -1.98 0.69 -16.54
C ALA A 119 -3.10 -0.15 -17.20
N ASP A 120 -2.79 -0.86 -18.29
CA ASP A 120 -3.70 -1.78 -19.00
C ASP A 120 -4.13 -3.02 -18.18
N GLY A 121 -3.56 -3.20 -16.98
CA GLY A 121 -4.07 -4.17 -16.00
C GLY A 121 -5.41 -3.72 -15.44
N ARG A 122 -6.50 -4.36 -15.89
CA ARG A 122 -7.84 -4.20 -15.31
C ARG A 122 -7.79 -4.41 -13.80
N ALA A 123 -8.31 -3.45 -13.05
CA ALA A 123 -8.54 -3.58 -11.61
C ALA A 123 -10.03 -3.39 -11.32
N TYR A 124 -10.58 -4.25 -10.48
CA TYR A 124 -11.97 -4.18 -9.99
C TYR A 124 -12.11 -3.20 -8.82
N PHE A 125 -11.02 -3.00 -8.08
CA PHE A 125 -10.96 -2.01 -7.02
C PHE A 125 -9.55 -1.44 -6.97
N THR A 126 -9.45 -0.12 -7.05
CA THR A 126 -8.18 0.61 -6.96
C THR A 126 -8.25 1.60 -5.81
N ILE A 127 -7.32 1.45 -4.87
CA ILE A 127 -7.10 2.45 -3.82
C ILE A 127 -6.29 3.59 -4.44
N ASN A 128 -6.84 4.80 -4.33
CA ASN A 128 -6.21 6.02 -4.80
C ASN A 128 -5.42 6.69 -3.67
N GLU A 129 -6.01 6.71 -2.48
CA GLU A 129 -5.44 7.32 -1.29
C GLU A 129 -5.94 6.55 -0.08
N VAL A 130 -5.03 6.03 0.75
CA VAL A 130 -5.36 5.69 2.14
C VAL A 130 -5.13 6.93 2.97
N ARG A 131 -6.04 7.22 3.89
CA ARG A 131 -5.95 8.39 4.77
C ARG A 131 -5.65 8.01 6.19
N THR A 132 -6.15 6.85 6.62
CA THR A 132 -6.02 6.38 7.97
C THR A 132 -5.79 4.88 7.99
N VAL A 133 -4.88 4.47 8.86
CA VAL A 133 -4.69 3.08 9.26
C VAL A 133 -4.90 3.01 10.77
N THR A 134 -5.78 2.12 11.22
CA THR A 134 -6.04 1.92 12.65
C THR A 134 -6.10 0.43 12.98
N PHE A 135 -5.77 0.09 14.23
CA PHE A 135 -5.88 -1.27 14.73
C PHE A 135 -7.02 -1.36 15.74
N ALA A 136 -8.01 -2.20 15.47
CA ALA A 136 -9.15 -2.42 16.35
C ALA A 136 -9.69 -3.85 16.19
N ASP A 137 -10.08 -4.48 17.29
CA ASP A 137 -10.75 -5.79 17.31
C ASP A 137 -10.01 -6.89 16.52
N GLY A 138 -8.67 -6.90 16.60
CA GLY A 138 -7.83 -7.87 15.87
C GLY A 138 -7.80 -7.64 14.35
N GLN A 139 -8.15 -6.44 13.89
CA GLN A 139 -8.13 -6.02 12.50
C GLN A 139 -7.22 -4.81 12.31
N ALA A 140 -6.49 -4.78 11.20
CA ALA A 140 -5.97 -3.57 10.60
C ALA A 140 -7.03 -2.99 9.66
N LEU A 141 -7.43 -1.75 9.92
CA LEU A 141 -8.48 -1.03 9.20
C LEU A 141 -7.83 0.07 8.38
N PHE A 142 -8.02 0.02 7.06
CA PHE A 142 -7.52 1.00 6.11
C PHE A 142 -8.72 1.75 5.54
N GLU A 143 -8.77 3.06 5.74
CA GLU A 143 -9.84 3.90 5.23
C GLU A 143 -9.28 5.00 4.34
N GLY A 144 -10.03 5.36 3.31
CA GLY A 144 -9.57 6.32 2.32
C GLY A 144 -10.51 6.46 1.15
N GLN A 145 -9.94 6.76 -0.01
CA GLN A 145 -10.67 6.97 -1.25
C GLN A 145 -10.14 6.08 -2.38
N GLY A 146 -11.06 5.56 -3.19
CA GLY A 146 -10.73 4.71 -4.33
C GLY A 146 -11.88 4.59 -5.32
N TYR A 147 -11.76 3.63 -6.24
CA TYR A 147 -12.72 3.37 -7.30
C TYR A 147 -13.24 1.94 -7.22
N TYR A 148 -14.53 1.75 -7.49
CA TYR A 148 -15.21 0.45 -7.51
C TYR A 148 -15.77 0.12 -8.89
N GLY A 149 -15.38 -1.03 -9.45
CA GLY A 149 -15.76 -1.51 -10.78
C GLY A 149 -14.54 -1.93 -11.61
N GLU A 150 -14.77 -2.73 -12.66
CA GLU A 150 -13.71 -3.13 -13.58
C GLU A 150 -13.42 -1.99 -14.57
N TYR A 151 -12.33 -1.26 -14.36
CA TYR A 151 -11.95 -0.15 -15.24
C TYR A 151 -10.57 -0.37 -15.87
N VAL A 152 -10.43 0.11 -17.11
CA VAL A 152 -9.14 0.53 -17.66
C VAL A 152 -8.91 1.95 -17.15
N ILE A 153 -7.89 2.15 -16.32
CA ILE A 153 -7.67 3.44 -15.65
C ILE A 153 -6.92 4.37 -16.60
N TRP A 154 -7.63 5.30 -17.22
CA TRP A 154 -7.05 6.39 -18.02
C TRP A 154 -6.74 7.58 -17.11
N LEU A 155 -5.48 7.99 -17.03
CA LEU A 155 -5.10 9.24 -16.36
C LEU A 155 -5.09 10.41 -17.34
N THR A 156 -5.52 11.58 -16.85
CA THR A 156 -5.30 12.85 -17.54
C THR A 156 -4.31 13.68 -16.74
N HIS A 157 -3.27 14.21 -17.39
CA HIS A 157 -2.43 15.23 -16.78
C HIS A 157 -3.22 16.54 -16.68
N GLY A 158 -3.22 17.19 -15.51
CA GLY A 158 -3.79 18.51 -15.36
C GLY A 158 -3.00 19.52 -16.17
N TYR A 159 -3.45 19.86 -17.38
CA TYR A 159 -2.89 20.96 -18.16
C TYR A 159 -3.28 22.27 -17.47
N VAL A 160 -2.39 22.86 -16.68
CA VAL A 160 -2.52 24.25 -16.26
C VAL A 160 -2.04 25.10 -17.44
N ARG A 161 -2.98 25.62 -18.25
CA ARG A 161 -2.67 26.73 -19.15
C ARG A 161 -2.18 27.90 -18.27
N LYS A 162 -0.89 28.23 -18.36
CA LYS A 162 -0.39 29.55 -17.99
C LYS A 162 -0.93 30.60 -18.96
#